data_AF-A0A376L3M0-F1
#
_entry.id   AF-A0A376L3M0-F1
#
_cell.length_a   1.000
_cell.length_b   1.000
_cell.length_c   1.000
_cell.angle_alpha   90.00
_cell.angle_beta   90.00
_cell.angle_gamma   90.00
#
_symmetry.space_group_name_H-M   'P 1'
#
loop_
_entity.id
_entity.type
_entity.pdbx_description
1 polymer ?
#
loop_
_entity_poly.entity_id
_entity_poly.type
_entity_poly.pdbx_seq_one_letter_code
_entity_poly.pdbx_strand_id
1 'polypeptide(L)'
;MAILTGVRADESLNRFMGLVSQRKLRYADDKPWTTASPEGFYYTMYPLYDWKARDIWIYNARTCAIYNPLYDLMYRAGVPLRNMRVW
;
A
#
# COMPACT_ATOMS: atom_id res chain seq x y z
N MET A 1 14.14 -11.70 -8.70
CA MET A 1 13.53 -10.43 -9.17
C MET A 1 12.67 -9.83 -8.06
N ALA A 2 12.41 -8.52 -8.06
CA ALA A 2 11.58 -7.87 -7.05
C ALA A 2 10.44 -7.06 -7.69
N ILE A 3 9.24 -7.17 -7.15
CA ILE A 3 8.03 -6.48 -7.59
C ILE A 3 7.57 -5.58 -6.44
N LEU A 4 7.50 -4.28 -6.69
CA LEU A 4 7.01 -3.31 -5.71
C LEU A 4 5.52 -3.04 -5.97
N THR A 5 4.72 -3.07 -4.91
CA THR A 5 3.30 -2.74 -5.00
C THR A 5 2.89 -1.77 -3.91
N GLY A 6 1.94 -0.90 -4.22
CA GLY A 6 1.43 0.13 -3.30
C GLY A 6 0.38 -0.38 -2.31
N VAL A 7 0.31 -1.69 -2.04
CA VAL A 7 -0.67 -2.25 -1.10
C VAL A 7 -0.30 -1.82 0.32
N ARG A 8 -1.29 -1.36 1.08
CA ARG A 8 -1.16 -0.94 2.47
C ARG A 8 -2.01 -1.84 3.37
N ALA A 9 -1.56 -2.04 4.60
CA ALA A 9 -2.27 -2.85 5.58
C ALA A 9 -3.58 -2.18 6.05
N ASP A 10 -3.61 -0.84 6.06
CA ASP A 10 -4.77 -0.01 6.44
C ASP A 10 -5.97 -0.16 5.46
N GLU A 11 -5.76 -0.79 4.30
CA GLU A 11 -6.81 -0.92 3.29
C GLU A 11 -7.91 -1.93 3.64
N SER A 12 -7.58 -3.00 4.38
CA SER A 12 -8.55 -3.95 4.93
C SER A 12 -7.91 -4.91 5.93
N LEU A 13 -8.73 -5.52 6.80
CA LEU A 13 -8.26 -6.54 7.74
C LEU A 13 -7.58 -7.72 7.03
N ASN A 14 -8.10 -8.14 5.88
CA ASN A 14 -7.49 -9.21 5.08
C ASN A 14 -6.10 -8.83 4.56
N ARG A 15 -5.91 -7.57 4.14
CA ARG A 15 -4.60 -7.07 3.72
C ARG A 15 -3.63 -7.01 4.88
N PHE A 16 -4.06 -6.50 6.03
CA PHE A 16 -3.27 -6.53 7.26
C PHE A 16 -2.81 -7.94 7.60
N MET A 17 -3.74 -8.90 7.70
CA MET A 17 -3.44 -10.28 8.05
C MET A 17 -2.49 -10.95 7.05
N GLY A 18 -2.70 -10.74 5.74
CA GLY A 18 -1.82 -11.29 4.70
C GLY A 18 -0.41 -10.69 4.74
N LEU A 19 -0.29 -9.40 5.03
CA LEU A 19 1.00 -8.70 5.08
C LEU A 19 1.79 -9.05 6.34
N VAL A 20 1.16 -9.11 7.51
CA VAL A 20 1.86 -9.32 8.79
C VAL A 20 2.00 -10.80 9.17
N SER A 21 1.38 -11.72 8.43
CA SER A 21 1.42 -13.16 8.69
C SER A 21 2.85 -13.67 8.84
N GLN A 22 3.15 -14.34 9.95
CA GLN A 22 4.43 -15.01 10.21
C GLN A 22 4.55 -16.34 9.45
N ARG A 23 3.47 -16.82 8.83
CA ARG A 23 3.45 -18.10 8.10
C ARG A 23 3.97 -18.01 6.66
N LYS A 24 4.14 -16.79 6.13
CA LYS A 24 4.61 -16.60 4.75
C LYS A 24 6.13 -16.61 4.71
N LEU A 25 6.67 -17.05 3.58
CA LEU A 25 8.08 -16.86 3.26
C LEU A 25 8.36 -15.38 3.00
N ARG A 26 9.46 -14.87 3.56
CA ARG A 26 9.86 -13.46 3.51
C ARG A 26 11.27 -13.36 2.97
N TYR A 27 11.64 -12.16 2.53
CA TYR A 27 13.03 -11.87 2.17
C TYR A 27 13.95 -11.90 3.40
N ALA A 28 13.48 -11.37 4.53
CA ALA A 28 14.18 -11.40 5.82
C ALA A 28 13.18 -11.34 6.97
N ASP A 29 13.57 -11.84 8.14
CA ASP A 29 12.71 -11.92 9.33
C ASP A 29 12.25 -10.54 9.82
N ASP A 30 13.13 -9.54 9.70
CA ASP A 30 12.90 -8.14 10.07
C ASP A 30 12.06 -7.35 9.04
N LYS A 31 11.68 -7.98 7.92
CA LYS A 31 10.96 -7.32 6.81
C LYS A 31 9.62 -8.01 6.53
N PRO A 32 8.63 -7.83 7.43
CA PRO A 32 7.32 -8.47 7.32
C PRO A 32 6.55 -8.03 6.07
N TRP A 33 6.87 -6.88 5.51
CA TRP A 33 6.28 -6.32 4.29
C TRP A 33 6.84 -6.91 2.99
N THR A 34 7.51 -8.06 3.07
CA THR A 34 7.98 -8.81 1.90
C THR A 34 7.30 -10.18 1.85
N THR A 35 7.13 -10.70 0.64
CA THR A 35 6.61 -12.05 0.41
C THR A 35 7.47 -12.71 -0.67
N ALA A 36 8.11 -13.82 -0.36
CA ALA A 36 8.84 -14.62 -1.33
C ALA A 36 7.86 -15.47 -2.15
N SER A 37 8.16 -15.71 -3.43
CA SER A 37 7.44 -16.70 -4.21
C SER A 37 7.71 -18.10 -3.65
N PRO A 38 6.75 -19.03 -3.73
CA PRO A 38 6.96 -20.40 -3.24
C PRO A 38 8.18 -21.08 -3.85
N GLU A 39 8.51 -20.79 -5.11
CA GLU A 39 9.69 -21.34 -5.78
C GLU A 39 10.98 -20.50 -5.60
N GLY A 40 10.93 -19.37 -4.90
CA GLY A 40 12.10 -18.54 -4.58
C GLY A 40 12.65 -17.65 -5.72
N PHE A 41 11.98 -17.56 -6.87
CA PHE A 41 12.45 -16.80 -8.03
C PHE A 41 12.19 -15.28 -7.93
N TYR A 42 11.18 -14.87 -7.16
CA TYR A 42 10.85 -13.45 -7.01
C TYR A 42 10.29 -13.09 -5.64
N TYR A 43 10.34 -11.80 -5.33
CA TYR A 43 9.80 -11.22 -4.10
C TYR A 43 8.79 -10.14 -4.43
N THR A 44 7.64 -10.18 -3.79
CA THR A 44 6.69 -9.07 -3.76
C THR A 44 6.94 -8.24 -2.52
N MET A 45 7.11 -6.94 -2.71
CA MET A 45 7.50 -5.99 -1.69
C MET A 45 6.44 -4.89 -1.56
N TYR A 46 6.13 -4.54 -0.31
CA TYR A 46 5.08 -3.59 0.07
C TYR A 46 5.69 -2.41 0.86
N PRO A 47 6.45 -1.50 0.22
CA PRO A 47 7.19 -0.45 0.93
C PRO A 47 6.29 0.54 1.68
N LEU A 48 5.01 0.64 1.30
CA LEU A 48 4.03 1.52 1.94
C LEU A 48 3.15 0.77 2.95
N TYR A 49 3.50 -0.47 3.34
CA TYR A 49 2.57 -1.36 4.07
C TYR A 49 1.96 -0.74 5.34
N ASP A 50 2.70 0.10 6.06
CA ASP A 50 2.30 0.75 7.31
C ASP A 50 1.74 2.17 7.10
N TRP A 51 1.74 2.67 5.87
CA TRP A 51 1.18 3.99 5.54
C TRP A 51 -0.35 3.95 5.56
N LYS A 52 -0.93 5.00 6.12
CA LYS A 52 -2.36 5.28 6.07
C LYS A 52 -2.70 6.11 4.83
N ALA A 53 -4.00 6.21 4.52
CA ALA A 53 -4.47 7.11 3.45
C ALA A 53 -3.97 8.55 3.63
N ARG A 54 -3.95 9.04 4.87
CA ARG A 54 -3.44 10.38 5.21
C ARG A 54 -1.98 10.57 4.80
N ASP A 55 -1.12 9.58 5.03
CA ASP A 55 0.33 9.73 4.81
C ASP A 55 0.64 9.92 3.32
N ILE A 56 -0.13 9.24 2.45
CA ILE A 56 -0.08 9.43 0.99
C ILE A 56 -0.40 10.88 0.61
N TRP A 57 -1.46 11.45 1.20
CA TRP A 57 -1.87 12.83 0.91
C TRP A 57 -0.90 13.87 1.47
N ILE A 58 -0.33 13.62 2.65
CA ILE A 58 0.73 14.48 3.20
C ILE A 58 1.96 14.43 2.29
N TYR A 59 2.38 13.24 1.86
CA TYR A 59 3.49 13.07 0.92
C TYR A 59 3.22 13.84 -0.37
N ASN A 60 2.04 13.64 -0.98
CA ASN A 60 1.65 14.32 -2.20
C ASN A 60 1.69 15.86 -2.06
N ALA A 61 1.14 16.40 -0.96
CA ALA A 61 1.15 17.84 -0.68
C ALA A 61 2.56 18.40 -0.47
N ARG A 62 3.50 17.61 0.06
CA ARG A 62 4.90 18.03 0.28
C ARG A 62 5.77 17.94 -0.95
N THR A 63 5.53 16.96 -1.82
CA THR A 63 6.39 16.70 -2.98
C THR A 63 5.77 17.13 -4.30
N CYS A 64 4.51 17.56 -4.31
CA CYS A 64 3.74 17.84 -5.51
C CYS A 64 3.78 16.66 -6.51
N ALA A 65 3.68 15.43 -6.00
CA ALA A 65 3.72 14.24 -6.84
C ALA A 65 2.52 14.22 -7.80
N ILE A 66 2.72 13.66 -9.00
CA ILE A 66 1.63 13.48 -9.97
C ILE A 66 0.62 12.47 -9.40
N TYR A 67 -0.68 12.78 -9.51
CA TYR A 67 -1.78 11.93 -9.07
C TYR A 67 -2.94 12.00 -10.06
N ASN A 68 -3.95 11.14 -9.87
CA ASN A 68 -5.12 11.11 -10.72
C ASN A 68 -6.05 12.33 -10.45
N PRO A 69 -6.35 13.20 -11.44
CA PRO A 69 -7.22 14.37 -11.26
C PRO A 69 -8.63 14.04 -10.75
N LEU A 70 -9.08 12.78 -10.88
CA LEU A 70 -10.35 12.32 -10.32
C LEU A 70 -10.46 12.59 -8.81
N TYR A 71 -9.34 12.53 -8.08
CA TYR A 71 -9.35 12.83 -6.65
C TYR A 71 -9.73 14.28 -6.34
N ASP A 72 -9.39 15.23 -7.22
CA ASP A 72 -9.81 16.62 -7.06
C ASP A 72 -11.33 16.76 -7.23
N LEU A 73 -11.89 16.01 -8.18
CA LEU A 73 -13.34 15.97 -8.41
C LEU A 73 -14.06 15.37 -7.20
N MET A 74 -13.55 14.26 -6.65
CA MET A 74 -14.09 13.65 -5.43
C MET A 74 -14.01 14.61 -4.23
N TYR A 75 -12.89 15.32 -4.08
CA TYR A 75 -12.72 16.31 -3.03
C TYR A 75 -13.71 17.47 -3.15
N ARG A 76 -13.87 18.04 -4.35
CA ARG A 76 -14.85 19.11 -4.62
C ARG A 76 -16.29 18.66 -4.41
N ALA A 77 -16.59 17.39 -4.65
CA ALA A 77 -17.89 16.78 -4.38
C ALA A 77 -18.13 16.46 -2.89
N GLY A 78 -17.16 16.75 -2.01
CA GLY A 78 -17.29 16.51 -0.56
C GLY A 78 -17.19 15.03 -0.16
N VAL A 79 -16.66 14.17 -1.03
CA VAL A 79 -16.48 12.74 -0.73
C VAL A 79 -15.51 12.60 0.44
N PRO A 80 -15.85 11.91 1.53
CA PRO A 80 -14.90 11.67 2.62
C PRO A 80 -13.67 10.90 2.13
N LEU A 81 -12.48 11.24 2.64
CA LEU A 81 -11.19 10.65 2.21
C LEU A 81 -11.20 9.11 2.16
N ARG A 82 -11.83 8.47 3.15
CA ARG A 82 -11.95 7.00 3.24
C ARG A 82 -12.76 6.37 2.10
N ASN A 83 -13.63 7.16 1.46
CA ASN A 83 -14.51 6.74 0.38
C ASN A 83 -13.94 7.10 -1.00
N MET A 84 -12.82 7.82 -1.09
CA MET A 84 -12.16 8.14 -2.35
C MET A 84 -11.35 6.95 -2.89
N ARG A 85 -11.90 5.73 -2.87
CA ARG A 85 -11.22 4.54 -3.38
C ARG A 85 -11.72 4.25 -4.80
N VAL A 86 -10.78 4.13 -5.74
CA VAL A 86 -11.05 3.69 -7.11
C VAL A 86 -10.66 2.21 -7.21
N TRP A 87 -11.55 1.38 -7.77
CA TRP A 87 -11.35 -0.06 -7.99
C TRP A 87 -10.84 -0.35 -9.39
#